data_AF-A0A3N5LIC3-F1
#
_entry.id   AF-A0A3N5LIC3-F1
#
_cell.length_a   1.000
_cell.length_b   1.000
_cell.length_c   1.000
_cell.angle_alpha   90.00
_cell.angle_beta   90.00
_cell.angle_gamma   90.00
#
_symmetry.space_group_name_H-M   'P 1'
#
loop_
_entity.id
_entity.type
_entity.pdbx_description
1 polymer ?
#
loop_
_entity_poly.entity_id
_entity_poly.type
_entity_poly.pdbx_seq_one_letter_code
_entity_poly.pdbx_strand_id
1 'polypeptide(L)' 'MFDIEGWLEAGGIFLLMAIVFAESGLFFGFFLPGDSLLFIAGFLASDAGGNVLPSLPVTAGAVFIAAVAGDQVGYWFG' A
#
# COMPACT_ATOMS: atom_id res chain seq x y z
N MET A 1 19.12 2.73 3.37
CA MET A 1 18.15 2.74 2.27
C MET A 1 17.12 1.70 2.65
N PHE A 2 15.86 2.08 2.92
CA PHE A 2 14.86 1.14 3.43
C PHE A 2 14.61 0.03 2.39
N ASP A 3 14.63 -1.23 2.82
CA ASP A 3 14.43 -2.40 1.95
C ASP A 3 12.93 -2.64 1.72
N ILE A 4 12.32 -1.71 0.97
CA ILE A 4 10.88 -1.67 0.72
C ILE A 4 10.44 -2.84 -0.17
N GLU A 5 11.32 -3.30 -1.05
CA GLU A 5 11.10 -4.48 -1.89
C GLU A 5 10.98 -5.74 -1.02
N GLY A 6 11.89 -5.96 -0.07
CA GLY A 6 11.79 -7.11 0.86
C GLY A 6 10.51 -7.09 1.72
N TRP A 7 9.98 -5.90 2.04
CA TRP A 7 8.72 -5.76 2.77
C TRP A 7 7.51 -6.17 1.91
N LEU A 8 7.50 -5.77 0.64
CA LEU A 8 6.48 -6.16 -0.33
C LEU A 8 6.62 -7.62 -0.78
N GLU A 9 7.82 -8.19 -0.81
CA GLU A 9 8.02 -9.62 -1.06
C GLU A 9 7.54 -10.48 0.12
N ALA A 10 7.84 -10.08 1.35
CA ALA A 10 7.45 -10.83 2.54
C ALA A 10 5.98 -10.63 2.94
N GLY A 11 5.48 -9.40 2.82
CA GLY A 11 4.14 -8.99 3.26
C GLY A 11 3.12 -8.84 2.13
N GLY A 12 3.58 -8.79 0.88
CA GLY A 12 2.72 -8.73 -0.30
C GLY A 12 1.80 -7.52 -0.35
N ILE A 13 0.69 -7.72 -1.07
CA ILE A 13 -0.38 -6.74 -1.20
C ILE A 13 -1.04 -6.41 0.15
N PHE A 14 -1.01 -7.32 1.12
CA PHE A 14 -1.61 -7.12 2.43
C PHE A 14 -0.86 -6.07 3.26
N LEU A 15 0.47 -6.11 3.24
CA LEU A 15 1.27 -5.10 3.93
C LEU A 15 1.08 -3.72 3.29
N LEU A 16 1.04 -3.66 1.95
CA LEU A 16 0.75 -2.43 1.23
C LEU A 16 -0.61 -1.85 1.64
N MET A 17 -1.65 -2.69 1.68
CA MET A 17 -2.99 -2.29 2.14
C MET A 17 -2.98 -1.79 3.58
N ALA A 18 -2.28 -2.48 4.49
CA ALA A 18 -2.21 -2.09 5.90
C ALA A 18 -1.52 -0.72 6.08
N ILE A 19 -0.46 -0.46 5.31
CA ILE A 19 0.27 0.81 5.35
C ILE A 19 -0.59 1.94 4.80
N VAL A 20 -1.21 1.76 3.62
CA VAL A 20 -2.08 2.80 3.03
C VAL A 20 -3.31 3.07 3.89
N PHE A 21 -3.91 2.01 4.46
CA PHE A 21 -4.98 2.13 5.44
C PHE A 21 -4.55 2.95 6.66
N ALA A 22 -3.35 2.69 7.18
CA ALA A 22 -2.84 3.41 8.35
C ALA A 22 -2.52 4.87 8.03
N GLU A 23 -1.91 5.16 6.89
CA GLU A 23 -1.62 6.53 6.43
C GLU A 23 -2.90 7.34 6.20
N SER A 24 -3.93 6.73 5.59
CA SER A 24 -5.20 7.39 5.29
C SER A 24 -6.15 7.49 6.49
N GLY A 25 -6.05 6.57 7.46
CA GLY A 25 -7.04 6.42 8.53
C GLY A 25 -6.54 6.68 9.96
N LEU A 26 -5.23 6.64 10.23
CA LEU A 26 -4.70 6.93 11.56
C LEU A 26 -4.05 8.31 11.62
N PHE A 27 -4.39 9.08 12.65
CA PHE A 27 -3.73 10.36 12.99
C PHE A 27 -2.21 10.28 13.14
N PHE A 28 -1.68 9.11 13.49
CA PHE A 28 -0.24 8.86 13.66
C PHE A 28 0.39 8.10 12.48
N GLY A 29 -0.39 7.75 11.44
CA GLY A 29 0.05 7.01 10.27
C GLY A 29 0.86 7.82 9.25
N PHE A 30 0.87 9.15 9.38
CA PHE A 30 1.57 10.08 8.47
C PHE A 30 3.09 9.85 8.34
N PHE A 31 3.69 9.10 9.26
CA PHE A 31 5.13 8.79 9.21
C PHE A 31 5.48 7.62 8.28
N LEU A 32 4.48 6.90 7.78
CA LEU A 32 4.66 5.77 6.88
C LEU A 32 4.88 6.25 5.43
N PRO A 33 5.85 5.70 4.68
CA PRO A 33 6.16 6.14 3.32
C PRO A 33 5.23 5.52 2.27
N GLY A 34 3.92 5.78 2.35
CA GLY A 34 2.91 5.13 1.50
C GLY A 34 3.01 5.47 0.01
N ASP A 35 3.28 6.72 -0.35
CA ASP A 35 3.46 7.13 -1.75
C ASP A 35 4.63 6.40 -2.45
N SER A 36 5.75 6.26 -1.74
CA SER A 36 6.93 5.56 -2.27
C SER A 36 6.68 4.05 -2.39
N LEU A 37 5.95 3.47 -1.43
CA LEU A 37 5.48 2.08 -1.47
C LEU A 37 4.53 1.82 -2.64
N LEU A 38 3.62 2.75 -2.92
CA LEU A 38 2.71 2.69 -4.07
C LEU A 38 3.45 2.68 -5.40
N PHE A 39 4.49 3.51 -5.53
CA PHE A 39 5.34 3.52 -6.72
C PHE A 39 6.07 2.18 -6.90
N ILE A 40 6.69 1.67 -5.85
CA ILE A 40 7.41 0.39 -5.89
C ILE A 40 6.44 -0.76 -6.12
N ALA A 41 5.26 -0.76 -5.51
CA ALA A 41 4.23 -1.77 -5.72
C ALA A 41 3.71 -1.77 -7.18
N GLY A 42 3.51 -0.58 -7.77
CA GLY A 42 3.15 -0.47 -9.19
C GLY A 42 4.25 -0.99 -10.11
N PHE A 43 5.51 -0.72 -9.77
CA PHE A 43 6.66 -1.27 -10.49
C PHE A 43 6.73 -2.81 -10.38
N LEU A 44 6.58 -3.37 -9.18
CA LEU A 44 6.61 -4.81 -8.91
C LEU A 44 5.42 -5.58 -9.50
N ALA A 45 4.28 -4.90 -9.69
CA ALA A 45 3.08 -5.42 -10.37
C ALA A 45 3.16 -5.32 -11.91
N SER A 46 4.21 -4.68 -12.44
CA SER A 46 4.48 -4.57 -13.87
C SER A 46 5.50 -5.63 -14.32
N ASP A 47 5.58 -5.84 -15.63
CA ASP A 47 6.52 -6.81 -16.22
C ASP A 47 7.99 -6.46 -15.92
N ALA A 48 8.29 -5.16 -15.76
CA ALA A 48 9.63 -4.68 -15.42
C ALA A 48 10.06 -5.06 -13.99
N GLY A 49 9.11 -5.30 -13.09
CA GLY A 49 9.35 -5.72 -11.71
C GLY A 49 9.17 -7.23 -11.49
N GLY A 50 9.04 -8.02 -12.55
CA GLY A 50 8.98 -9.47 -12.47
C GLY A 50 7.62 -10.06 -12.06
N ASN A 51 6.54 -9.25 -12.05
CA ASN A 51 5.18 -9.67 -11.67
C ASN A 51 5.13 -10.33 -10.27
N VAL A 52 5.91 -9.82 -9.31
CA VAL A 52 5.94 -10.32 -7.92
C VAL A 52 4.62 -10.04 -7.21
N LEU A 53 3.97 -8.92 -7.57
CA LEU A 53 2.63 -8.56 -7.08
C LEU A 53 1.54 -8.95 -8.09
N PRO A 54 0.28 -9.05 -7.63
CA PRO A 54 -0.86 -9.18 -8.52
C PRO A 54 -0.88 -8.08 -9.58
N SER A 55 -1.55 -8.36 -10.70
CA SER A 55 -1.63 -7.44 -11.83
C SER A 55 -2.01 -6.02 -11.38
N LEU A 56 -1.44 -5.02 -12.04
CA LEU A 56 -1.66 -3.60 -11.74
C LEU A 56 -3.11 -3.22 -11.40
N PRO A 57 -4.15 -3.65 -12.16
CA PRO A 57 -5.54 -3.32 -11.80
C PRO A 57 -6.01 -3.95 -10.49
N VAL A 58 -5.54 -5.16 -10.15
CA VAL A 58 -5.86 -5.81 -8.87
C VAL A 58 -5.19 -5.07 -7.72
N THR A 59 -3.90 -4.76 -7.87
CA THR A 59 -3.13 -4.01 -6.87
C THR A 59 -3.72 -2.63 -6.65
N ALA A 60 -4.05 -1.90 -7.71
CA ALA A 60 -4.73 -0.61 -7.63
C ALA A 60 -6.11 -0.70 -6.94
N GLY A 61 -6.92 -1.70 -7.29
CA GLY A 61 -8.22 -1.91 -6.67
C GLY A 61 -8.14 -2.24 -5.18
N ALA A 62 -7.19 -3.09 -4.79
CA ALA A 62 -6.96 -3.44 -3.39
C ALA A 62 -6.51 -2.24 -2.55
N VAL A 63 -5.57 -1.44 -3.09
CA VAL A 63 -5.11 -0.23 -2.40
C VAL A 63 -6.22 0.82 -2.33
N PHE A 64 -7.02 0.99 -3.37
CA PHE A 64 -8.18 1.88 -3.34
C PHE A 64 -9.16 1.51 -2.22
N ILE A 65 -9.49 0.22 -2.09
CA ILE A 65 -10.36 -0.25 -1.00
C ILE A 65 -9.73 0.03 0.37
N ALA A 66 -8.43 -0.20 0.52
CA ALA A 66 -7.71 0.07 1.77
C ALA A 66 -7.68 1.56 2.13
N ALA A 67 -7.45 2.43 1.14
CA ALA A 67 -7.45 3.88 1.31
C ALA A 67 -8.85 4.39 1.72
N VAL A 68 -9.90 3.97 1.00
CA VAL A 68 -11.29 4.34 1.33
C VAL A 68 -11.70 3.82 2.70
N ALA A 69 -11.34 2.58 3.03
CA ALA A 69 -11.61 2.03 4.36
C ALA A 69 -10.85 2.79 5.45
N GLY A 70 -9.60 3.18 5.19
CA GLY A 70 -8.79 4.00 6.09
C GLY A 70 -9.44 5.35 6.34
N ASP A 71 -9.77 6.08 5.28
CA ASP A 71 -10.41 7.41 5.34
C ASP A 71 -11.75 7.35 6.08
N GLN A 72 -12.57 6.33 5.82
CA GLN A 72 -13.79 6.09 6.59
C GLN A 72 -13.48 5.88 8.07
N VAL A 73 -12.53 5.00 8.41
CA VAL A 73 -12.16 4.76 9.81
C VAL A 73 -11.63 6.03 10.47
N GLY A 74 -10.80 6.82 9.79
CA GLY A 74 -10.33 8.12 10.24
C GLY A 74 -11.50 9.08 10.53
N TYR A 75 -12.45 9.17 9.61
CA TYR A 75 -13.67 9.96 9.78
C TYR A 75 -14.50 9.55 11.01
N TRP A 76 -14.58 8.26 11.31
CA TRP A 76 -15.28 7.78 12.51
C TRP A 76 -14.51 8.07 13.81
N PHE A 77 -13.17 8.15 13.76
CA PHE A 77 -12.34 8.48 14.92
C PHE A 77 -12.20 9.98 15.17
N GLY A 78 -12.46 10.84 14.16
CA GLY A 78 -12.62 12.29 14.32
C GLY A 78 -11.99 13.11 13.20
#